data_AF-A0A2A5XL08-F1
#
_entry.id   AF-A0A2A5XL08-F1
#
_cell.length_a   1.000
_cell.length_b   1.000
_cell.length_c   1.000
_cell.angle_alpha   90.00
_cell.angle_beta   90.00
_cell.angle_gamma   90.00
#
_symmetry.space_group_name_H-M   'P 1'
#
loop_
_entity.id
_entity.type
_entity.pdbx_description
1 polymer ?
#
loop_
_entity_poly.entity_id
_entity_poly.type
_entity_poly.pdbx_seq_one_letter_code
_entity_poly.pdbx_strand_id
1 'polypeptide(L)'
;MKTFFKTFLILSIGILISSCSKEGCTDPTAFNYNAEADTDDGSCDFEGCTDPMAANYDSNATISSECIYDQIGSWTSTFQEVNINVSMTLFGFPLFDTSTTESIHPDSLDPTGLDLINDGTMTIHYRNQPSENGTWLRTNNDLLMTLQDTSLLFTIDSVYGPFLRLYSYESQTTTDPSSGAEISYNYDLTWDLNRN
;
A
#
# COMPACT_ATOMS: atom_id res chain seq x y z
N MET A 1 -15.88 43.00 78.63
CA MET A 1 -14.41 42.98 78.86
C MET A 1 -13.93 41.56 78.74
N LYS A 2 -12.97 41.33 77.83
CA LYS A 2 -12.07 40.16 77.69
C LYS A 2 -12.59 38.89 76.98
N THR A 3 -11.83 38.58 75.91
CA THR A 3 -11.45 37.25 75.38
C THR A 3 -12.58 36.38 74.82
N PHE A 4 -12.71 36.21 73.50
CA PHE A 4 -12.01 35.14 72.76
C PHE A 4 -11.83 35.45 71.25
N PHE A 5 -11.26 36.62 70.94
CA PHE A 5 -10.72 36.94 69.60
C PHE A 5 -9.33 36.27 69.41
N LYS A 6 -9.25 34.95 69.65
CA LYS A 6 -8.04 34.11 69.54
C LYS A 6 -8.37 32.68 69.11
N THR A 7 -8.87 32.59 67.88
CA THR A 7 -8.58 31.49 66.95
C THR A 7 -8.56 32.12 65.55
N PHE A 8 -7.83 33.22 65.36
CA PHE A 8 -6.53 33.18 64.69
C PHE A 8 -6.32 31.87 63.90
N LEU A 9 -6.43 31.98 62.59
CA LEU A 9 -5.36 31.52 61.72
C LEU A 9 -5.07 30.01 61.80
N ILE A 10 -5.99 29.19 61.30
CA ILE A 10 -5.55 28.07 60.44
C ILE A 10 -5.59 28.60 59.00
N LEU A 11 -4.79 29.65 58.77
CA LEU A 11 -4.14 29.84 57.49
C LEU A 11 -2.95 28.88 57.52
N SER A 12 -3.16 27.66 57.10
CA SER A 12 -2.05 26.79 56.75
C SER A 12 -2.59 25.64 55.93
N ILE A 13 -2.26 25.73 54.64
CA ILE A 13 -2.15 24.60 53.72
C ILE A 13 -3.54 24.21 53.16
N GLY A 14 -3.97 24.73 52.02
CA GLY A 14 -3.19 24.63 50.79
C GLY A 14 -2.95 23.17 50.40
N ILE A 15 -3.94 22.29 50.59
CA ILE A 15 -4.06 21.06 49.83
C ILE A 15 -5.47 21.17 49.26
N LEU A 16 -5.70 21.90 48.16
CA LEU A 16 -5.60 21.28 46.84
C LEU A 16 -5.30 19.80 46.97
N ILE A 17 -6.30 19.03 47.42
CA ILE A 17 -6.43 17.64 46.99
C ILE A 17 -6.70 17.73 45.49
N SER A 18 -5.66 18.14 44.75
CA SER A 18 -5.27 17.39 43.58
C SER A 18 -5.21 15.97 44.09
N SER A 19 -6.33 15.26 43.91
CA SER A 19 -6.22 13.86 43.53
C SER A 19 -5.15 13.89 42.44
N CYS A 20 -3.96 13.43 42.80
CA CYS A 20 -2.93 13.12 41.83
C CYS A 20 -3.46 11.84 41.20
N SER A 21 -4.44 11.97 40.31
CA SER A 21 -4.85 10.87 39.46
C SER A 21 -3.60 10.51 38.68
N LYS A 22 -3.20 9.25 38.81
CA LYS A 22 -2.10 8.73 38.03
C LYS A 22 -2.70 8.45 36.65
N GLU A 23 -2.42 9.35 35.73
CA GLU A 23 -2.77 9.21 34.33
C GLU A 23 -1.82 8.22 33.66
N GLY A 24 -2.37 7.36 32.81
CA GLY A 24 -1.64 6.36 32.03
C GLY A 24 -2.58 5.31 31.47
N CYS A 25 -2.09 4.46 30.58
CA CYS A 25 -2.92 3.40 30.01
C CYS A 25 -3.45 2.44 31.10
N THR A 26 -4.77 2.31 31.19
CA THR A 26 -5.43 1.41 32.16
C THR A 26 -5.88 0.08 31.56
N ASP A 27 -5.71 -0.10 30.24
CA ASP A 27 -6.05 -1.34 29.56
C ASP A 27 -4.94 -2.41 29.75
N PRO A 28 -5.22 -3.54 30.42
CA PRO A 28 -4.22 -4.58 30.67
C PRO A 28 -3.78 -5.35 29.42
N THR A 29 -4.44 -5.14 28.27
CA THR A 29 -4.07 -5.73 26.99
C THR A 29 -3.11 -4.84 26.18
N ALA A 30 -2.94 -3.58 26.57
CA ALA A 30 -2.00 -2.66 25.95
C ALA A 30 -0.54 -2.91 26.39
N PHE A 31 0.40 -2.64 25.50
CA PHE A 31 1.85 -2.81 25.75
C PHE A 31 2.40 -1.87 26.80
N ASN A 32 1.81 -0.69 26.94
CA ASN A 32 2.21 0.34 27.89
C ASN A 32 1.24 0.41 29.10
N TYR A 33 0.52 -0.68 29.39
CA TYR A 33 -0.34 -0.78 30.57
C TYR A 33 0.39 -0.34 31.85
N ASN A 34 -0.22 0.60 32.56
CA ASN A 34 0.27 1.09 33.83
C ASN A 34 -0.70 0.66 34.94
N ALA A 35 -0.33 -0.38 35.70
CA ALA A 35 -1.11 -0.85 36.83
C ALA A 35 -1.26 0.16 37.98
N GLU A 36 -0.44 1.23 37.99
CA GLU A 36 -0.58 2.33 38.95
C GLU A 36 -1.48 3.46 38.45
N ALA A 37 -1.88 3.45 37.16
CA ALA A 37 -2.80 4.43 36.62
C ALA A 37 -4.23 4.16 37.09
N ASP A 38 -4.93 5.22 37.50
CA ASP A 38 -6.34 5.17 37.91
C ASP A 38 -7.28 5.89 36.95
N THR A 39 -6.73 6.65 36.00
CA THR A 39 -7.43 7.29 34.89
C THR A 39 -6.71 7.01 33.59
N ASP A 40 -7.44 6.49 32.60
CA ASP A 40 -6.91 6.33 31.24
C ASP A 40 -6.63 7.70 30.61
N ASP A 41 -5.41 7.88 30.12
CA ASP A 41 -4.99 9.09 29.42
C ASP A 41 -5.13 8.96 27.89
N GLY A 42 -5.59 7.81 27.40
CA GLY A 42 -5.74 7.52 25.98
C GLY A 42 -4.40 7.26 25.28
N SER A 43 -3.32 7.04 26.03
CA SER A 43 -2.00 6.71 25.49
C SER A 43 -1.80 5.22 25.19
N CYS A 44 -2.80 4.37 25.43
CA CYS A 44 -2.67 2.92 25.29
C CYS A 44 -2.08 2.47 23.94
N ASP A 45 -1.03 1.66 24.01
CA ASP A 45 -0.34 1.13 22.85
C ASP A 45 -0.80 -0.29 22.52
N PHE A 46 -1.37 -0.49 21.33
CA PHE A 46 -1.81 -1.79 20.83
C PHE A 46 -1.04 -2.15 19.56
N GLU A 47 -0.40 -3.32 19.53
CA GLU A 47 0.22 -3.84 18.31
C GLU A 47 -0.81 -4.49 17.39
N GLY A 48 -0.74 -4.16 16.11
CA GLY A 48 -1.56 -4.76 15.06
C GLY A 48 -1.23 -4.11 13.72
N CYS A 49 -1.74 -4.68 12.62
CA CYS A 49 -1.56 -4.02 11.34
C CYS A 49 -2.43 -2.75 11.28
N THR A 50 -1.81 -1.60 11.07
CA THR A 50 -2.51 -0.31 10.97
C THR A 50 -2.93 0.04 9.54
N ASP A 51 -2.57 -0.80 8.57
CA ASP A 51 -2.96 -0.63 7.16
C ASP A 51 -4.36 -1.19 6.91
N PRO A 52 -5.37 -0.36 6.57
CA PRO A 52 -6.75 -0.80 6.29
C PRO A 52 -6.87 -1.73 5.08
N MET A 53 -5.81 -1.90 4.30
CA MET A 53 -5.77 -2.76 3.13
C MET A 53 -5.19 -4.14 3.38
N ALA A 54 -4.66 -4.38 4.57
CA ALA A 54 -4.20 -5.69 4.97
C ALA A 54 -5.38 -6.58 5.40
N ALA A 55 -5.28 -7.87 5.11
CA ALA A 55 -6.22 -8.89 5.54
C ALA A 55 -6.32 -9.00 7.09
N ASN A 56 -5.27 -8.59 7.80
CA ASN A 56 -5.21 -8.55 9.27
C ASN A 56 -5.25 -7.13 9.85
N TYR A 57 -5.85 -6.17 9.14
CA TYR A 57 -6.06 -4.81 9.65
C TYR A 57 -6.75 -4.82 11.03
N ASP A 58 -6.15 -4.12 12.00
CA ASP A 58 -6.74 -3.87 13.30
C ASP A 58 -6.96 -2.37 13.49
N SER A 59 -8.22 -1.96 13.54
CA SER A 59 -8.60 -0.55 13.73
C SER A 59 -8.23 0.01 15.10
N ASN A 60 -7.90 -0.84 16.07
CA ASN A 60 -7.47 -0.43 17.41
C ASN A 60 -5.93 -0.36 17.54
N ALA A 61 -5.19 -0.85 16.55
CA ALA A 61 -3.73 -0.81 16.59
C ALA A 61 -3.22 0.65 16.55
N THR A 62 -2.31 0.97 17.46
CA THR A 62 -1.60 2.26 17.50
C THR A 62 -0.14 2.10 17.08
N ILE A 63 0.38 0.87 17.14
CA ILE A 63 1.73 0.49 16.70
C ILE A 63 1.59 -0.52 15.56
N SER A 64 2.15 -0.19 14.39
CA SER A 64 2.13 -1.08 13.23
C SER A 64 2.98 -2.33 13.49
N SER A 65 2.36 -3.50 13.37
CA SER A 65 3.02 -4.81 13.32
C SER A 65 2.98 -5.41 11.90
N GLU A 66 3.23 -6.72 11.76
CA GLU A 66 3.25 -7.40 10.46
C GLU A 66 1.86 -7.36 9.78
N CYS A 67 1.79 -6.72 8.62
CA CYS A 67 0.60 -6.69 7.77
C CYS A 67 0.63 -7.85 6.77
N ILE A 68 -0.52 -8.51 6.59
CA ILE A 68 -0.74 -9.61 5.65
C ILE A 68 -1.57 -9.05 4.51
N TYR A 69 -1.09 -9.14 3.27
CA TYR A 69 -1.86 -8.68 2.13
C TYR A 69 -2.32 -9.83 1.24
N ASP A 70 -3.53 -9.71 0.69
CA ASP A 70 -4.12 -10.76 -0.16
C ASP A 70 -3.35 -11.00 -1.47
N GLN A 71 -2.58 -10.03 -1.97
CA GLN A 71 -1.72 -10.23 -3.13
C GLN A 71 -0.44 -11.01 -2.82
N ILE A 72 -0.07 -11.22 -1.54
CA ILE A 72 1.12 -12.03 -1.19
C ILE A 72 0.89 -13.48 -1.58
N GLY A 73 1.87 -14.07 -2.24
CA GLY A 73 1.85 -15.47 -2.64
C GLY A 73 2.51 -15.72 -3.98
N SER A 74 2.42 -16.97 -4.41
CA SER A 74 2.84 -17.43 -5.72
C SER A 74 1.65 -17.50 -6.66
N TRP A 75 1.78 -16.86 -7.81
CA TRP A 75 0.73 -16.69 -8.79
C TRP A 75 1.20 -17.18 -10.15
N THR A 76 0.25 -17.64 -10.95
CA THR A 76 0.45 -18.10 -12.32
C THR A 76 -0.55 -17.41 -13.23
N SER A 77 -0.07 -16.89 -14.36
CA SER A 77 -0.90 -16.13 -15.27
C SER A 77 -1.98 -16.99 -15.93
N THR A 78 -3.17 -16.41 -15.99
CA THR A 78 -4.33 -17.01 -16.63
C THR A 78 -4.92 -16.17 -17.74
N PHE A 79 -4.45 -14.95 -17.90
CA PHE A 79 -4.70 -14.12 -19.06
C PHE A 79 -3.73 -12.95 -19.03
N GLN A 80 -3.18 -12.60 -20.17
CA GLN A 80 -2.43 -11.35 -20.33
C GLN A 80 -2.84 -10.72 -21.65
N GLU A 81 -3.17 -9.44 -21.63
CA GLU A 81 -3.47 -8.69 -22.85
C GLU A 81 -2.81 -7.33 -22.78
N VAL A 82 -2.06 -6.99 -23.83
CA VAL A 82 -1.50 -5.66 -24.03
C VAL A 82 -2.04 -5.06 -25.32
N ASN A 83 -2.63 -3.88 -25.21
CA ASN A 83 -3.07 -3.06 -26.33
C ASN A 83 -2.12 -1.87 -26.40
N ILE A 84 -1.51 -1.62 -27.57
CA ILE A 84 -0.58 -0.50 -27.78
C ILE A 84 -1.05 0.28 -28.99
N ASN A 85 -1.20 1.59 -28.84
CA ASN A 85 -1.46 2.52 -29.93
C ASN A 85 -0.30 3.50 -30.05
N VAL A 86 0.25 3.66 -31.25
CA VAL A 86 1.33 4.61 -31.55
C VAL A 86 0.97 5.41 -32.78
N SER A 87 1.03 6.73 -32.67
CA SER A 87 0.83 7.66 -33.78
C SER A 87 1.95 8.67 -33.87
N MET A 88 2.24 9.12 -35.09
CA MET A 88 3.20 10.18 -35.34
C MET A 88 2.63 11.19 -36.33
N THR A 89 2.82 12.47 -36.03
CA THR A 89 2.54 13.57 -36.95
C THR A 89 3.79 14.40 -37.21
N LEU A 90 3.82 15.08 -38.35
CA LEU A 90 4.86 16.05 -38.72
C LEU A 90 4.17 17.32 -39.21
N PHE A 91 4.35 18.44 -38.51
CA PHE A 91 3.62 19.69 -38.76
C PHE A 91 2.09 19.50 -38.80
N GLY A 92 1.57 18.59 -37.96
CA GLY A 92 0.15 18.24 -37.92
C GLY A 92 -0.33 17.32 -39.05
N PHE A 93 0.56 16.87 -39.94
CA PHE A 93 0.24 15.85 -40.93
C PHE A 93 0.53 14.45 -40.38
N PRO A 94 -0.42 13.50 -40.44
CA PRO A 94 -0.19 12.14 -39.95
C PRO A 94 0.87 11.43 -40.83
N LEU A 95 1.92 10.92 -40.21
CA LEU A 95 2.94 10.08 -40.86
C LEU A 95 2.59 8.60 -40.75
N PHE A 96 2.24 8.15 -39.54
CA PHE A 96 1.70 6.81 -39.31
C PHE A 96 0.80 6.79 -38.08
N ASP A 97 -0.09 5.81 -38.07
CA ASP A 97 -0.96 5.46 -36.96
C ASP A 97 -1.07 3.93 -36.97
N THR A 98 -0.67 3.29 -35.89
CA THR A 98 -0.64 1.84 -35.76
C THR A 98 -1.09 1.42 -34.39
N SER A 99 -1.88 0.36 -34.34
CA SER A 99 -2.29 -0.31 -33.12
C SER A 99 -1.91 -1.78 -33.20
N THR A 100 -1.45 -2.34 -32.10
CA THR A 100 -1.23 -3.79 -31.97
C THR A 100 -1.83 -4.27 -30.66
N THR A 101 -2.42 -5.45 -30.70
CA THR A 101 -2.91 -6.17 -29.53
C THR A 101 -2.20 -7.50 -29.47
N GLU A 102 -1.59 -7.79 -28.35
CA GLU A 102 -1.01 -9.10 -28.06
C GLU A 102 -1.71 -9.68 -26.83
N SER A 103 -2.34 -10.84 -27.02
CA SER A 103 -3.04 -11.56 -25.97
C SER A 103 -2.40 -12.93 -25.77
N ILE A 104 -2.01 -13.25 -24.55
CA ILE A 104 -1.50 -14.55 -24.13
C ILE A 104 -2.58 -15.21 -23.28
N HIS A 105 -3.16 -16.30 -23.80
CA HIS A 105 -4.12 -17.14 -23.06
C HIS A 105 -3.40 -18.41 -22.54
N PRO A 106 -3.57 -18.80 -21.27
CA PRO A 106 -2.86 -19.89 -20.59
C PRO A 106 -3.21 -21.30 -21.09
N ASP A 107 -4.20 -21.44 -21.99
CA ASP A 107 -4.41 -22.69 -22.74
C ASP A 107 -3.21 -23.01 -23.66
N SER A 108 -2.38 -22.01 -23.93
CA SER A 108 -0.97 -22.24 -24.25
C SER A 108 -0.27 -22.70 -22.97
N LEU A 109 -0.12 -24.01 -22.73
CA LEU A 109 1.11 -24.71 -22.29
C LEU A 109 1.97 -24.18 -21.08
N ASP A 110 1.99 -22.88 -20.80
CA ASP A 110 3.18 -22.04 -20.71
C ASP A 110 2.97 -20.73 -19.89
N PRO A 111 2.27 -20.71 -18.75
CA PRO A 111 1.96 -19.46 -18.06
C PRO A 111 3.20 -18.81 -17.40
N THR A 112 3.24 -17.48 -17.38
CA THR A 112 4.19 -16.66 -16.60
C THR A 112 3.84 -16.70 -15.11
N GLY A 113 4.85 -16.84 -14.25
CA GLY A 113 4.68 -16.83 -12.80
C GLY A 113 5.00 -15.47 -12.18
N LEU A 114 4.37 -15.16 -11.05
CA LEU A 114 4.67 -13.98 -10.23
C LEU A 114 4.67 -14.41 -8.76
N ASP A 115 5.79 -14.20 -8.07
CA ASP A 115 5.86 -14.35 -6.61
C ASP A 115 5.92 -12.97 -5.97
N LEU A 116 5.00 -12.68 -5.04
CA LEU A 116 5.01 -11.48 -4.19
C LEU A 116 5.27 -11.93 -2.75
N ILE A 117 6.39 -11.50 -2.17
CA ILE A 117 6.85 -11.91 -0.83
C ILE A 117 6.62 -10.75 0.15
N ASN A 118 6.26 -11.07 1.40
CA ASN A 118 5.87 -10.08 2.42
C ASN A 118 6.96 -9.06 2.77
N ASP A 119 8.23 -9.37 2.47
CA ASP A 119 9.37 -8.47 2.68
C ASP A 119 9.53 -7.39 1.60
N GLY A 120 8.59 -7.31 0.65
CA GLY A 120 8.62 -6.37 -0.47
C GLY A 120 9.44 -6.87 -1.66
N THR A 121 9.95 -8.10 -1.64
CA THR A 121 10.63 -8.70 -2.79
C THR A 121 9.63 -9.42 -3.70
N MET A 122 9.95 -9.47 -5.00
CA MET A 122 9.19 -10.24 -5.98
C MET A 122 10.08 -10.94 -6.99
N THR A 123 9.51 -11.96 -7.63
CA THR A 123 10.13 -12.68 -8.74
C THR A 123 9.12 -12.90 -9.85
N ILE A 124 9.50 -12.55 -11.08
CA ILE A 124 8.75 -12.89 -12.29
C ILE A 124 9.40 -14.12 -12.92
N HIS A 125 8.60 -15.17 -13.13
CA HIS A 125 9.04 -16.40 -13.77
C HIS A 125 8.62 -16.39 -15.24
N TYR A 126 9.60 -16.27 -16.11
CA TYR A 126 9.42 -16.41 -17.54
C TYR A 126 9.68 -17.85 -17.97
N ARG A 127 8.98 -18.30 -19.02
CA ARG A 127 9.31 -19.58 -19.65
C ARG A 127 10.59 -19.45 -20.48
N ASN A 128 11.48 -20.43 -20.35
CA ASN A 128 12.71 -20.57 -21.14
C ASN A 128 13.65 -19.36 -21.06
N GLN A 129 13.44 -18.48 -20.08
CA GLN A 129 14.27 -17.34 -19.78
C GLN A 129 14.57 -17.37 -18.27
N PRO A 130 15.69 -16.78 -17.82
CA PRO A 130 15.93 -16.64 -16.40
C PRO A 130 14.82 -15.82 -15.76
N SER A 131 14.41 -16.19 -14.54
CA SER A 131 13.51 -15.38 -13.73
C SER A 131 14.14 -14.02 -13.44
N GLU A 132 13.33 -12.98 -13.40
CA GLU A 132 13.77 -11.64 -12.99
C GLU A 132 13.31 -11.36 -11.56
N ASN A 133 14.22 -10.83 -10.76
CA ASN A 133 13.91 -10.41 -9.40
C ASN A 133 13.68 -8.91 -9.36
N GLY A 134 12.85 -8.48 -8.42
CA GLY A 134 12.53 -7.08 -8.21
C GLY A 134 12.00 -6.81 -6.82
N THR A 135 11.48 -5.60 -6.64
CA THR A 135 10.79 -5.18 -5.42
C THR A 135 9.42 -4.66 -5.76
N TRP A 136 8.42 -4.96 -4.93
CA TRP A 136 7.07 -4.43 -5.08
C TRP A 136 6.73 -3.54 -3.89
N LEU A 137 5.88 -2.55 -4.13
CA LEU A 137 5.33 -1.68 -3.11
C LEU A 137 3.86 -1.45 -3.39
N ARG A 138 3.00 -1.74 -2.41
CA ARG A 138 1.58 -1.41 -2.49
C ARG A 138 1.33 -0.04 -1.87
N THR A 139 0.51 0.78 -2.51
CA THR A 139 0.01 2.04 -1.99
C THR A 139 -1.44 2.18 -2.43
N ASN A 140 -2.38 2.06 -1.49
CA ASN A 140 -3.79 1.94 -1.85
C ASN A 140 -4.03 0.74 -2.80
N ASN A 141 -4.79 0.96 -3.87
CA ASN A 141 -4.97 0.00 -4.94
C ASN A 141 -3.78 -0.05 -5.90
N ASP A 142 -2.75 0.77 -5.74
CA ASP A 142 -1.60 0.74 -6.64
C ASP A 142 -0.55 -0.26 -6.16
N LEU A 143 0.03 -0.98 -7.12
CA LEU A 143 1.11 -1.93 -6.96
C LEU A 143 2.25 -1.47 -7.88
N LEU A 144 3.24 -0.81 -7.30
CA LEU A 144 4.47 -0.46 -7.99
C LEU A 144 5.37 -1.68 -8.02
N MET A 145 5.72 -2.14 -9.21
CA MET A 145 6.66 -3.23 -9.43
C MET A 145 7.95 -2.67 -10.05
N THR A 146 9.07 -2.82 -9.37
CA THR A 146 10.39 -2.35 -9.83
C THR A 146 11.30 -3.53 -10.12
N LEU A 147 11.71 -3.64 -11.37
CA LEU A 147 12.73 -4.55 -11.88
C LEU A 147 14.06 -3.79 -12.04
N GLN A 148 15.09 -4.44 -12.60
CA GLN A 148 16.43 -3.85 -12.73
C GLN A 148 16.44 -2.54 -13.55
N ASP A 149 15.71 -2.52 -14.68
CA ASP A 149 15.75 -1.40 -15.64
C ASP A 149 14.39 -0.72 -15.83
N THR A 150 13.33 -1.25 -15.22
CA THR A 150 11.96 -0.81 -15.45
C THR A 150 11.17 -0.74 -14.15
N SER A 151 10.22 0.20 -14.10
CA SER A 151 9.20 0.25 -13.06
C SER A 151 7.85 0.29 -13.72
N LEU A 152 6.95 -0.58 -13.27
CA LEU A 152 5.61 -0.72 -13.79
C LEU A 152 4.64 -0.41 -12.65
N LEU A 153 3.76 0.55 -12.87
CA LEU A 153 2.68 0.85 -11.94
C LEU A 153 1.43 0.09 -12.39
N PHE A 154 0.97 -0.83 -11.55
CA PHE A 154 -0.29 -1.52 -11.75
C PHE A 154 -1.32 -1.01 -10.74
N THR A 155 -2.58 -1.04 -11.12
CA THR A 155 -3.71 -0.97 -10.22
C THR A 155 -4.21 -2.39 -9.98
N ILE A 156 -4.38 -2.74 -8.71
CA ILE A 156 -5.07 -3.92 -8.24
C ILE A 156 -6.57 -3.68 -8.45
N ASP A 157 -7.08 -4.24 -9.55
CA ASP A 157 -8.50 -4.14 -9.91
C ASP A 157 -9.34 -5.06 -9.01
N SER A 158 -8.89 -6.30 -8.80
CA SER A 158 -9.55 -7.23 -7.88
C SER A 158 -8.60 -8.27 -7.29
N VAL A 159 -8.84 -8.60 -6.02
CA VAL A 159 -8.23 -9.74 -5.32
C VAL A 159 -9.32 -10.46 -4.54
N TYR A 160 -9.61 -11.71 -4.89
CA TYR A 160 -10.56 -12.51 -4.15
C TYR A 160 -10.22 -14.01 -4.25
N GLY A 161 -10.05 -14.65 -3.10
CA GLY A 161 -9.67 -16.07 -3.04
C GLY A 161 -8.38 -16.34 -3.82
N PRO A 162 -8.39 -17.20 -4.86
CA PRO A 162 -7.21 -17.50 -5.65
C PRO A 162 -7.00 -16.54 -6.83
N PHE A 163 -7.82 -15.52 -7.04
CA PHE A 163 -7.76 -14.66 -8.23
C PHE A 163 -7.17 -13.29 -7.90
N LEU A 164 -6.23 -12.84 -8.75
CA LEU A 164 -5.65 -11.51 -8.74
C LEU A 164 -5.72 -10.94 -10.16
N ARG A 165 -6.30 -9.75 -10.31
CA ARG A 165 -6.29 -8.98 -11.56
C ARG A 165 -5.53 -7.68 -11.36
N LEU A 166 -4.54 -7.48 -12.21
CA LEU A 166 -3.76 -6.26 -12.30
C LEU A 166 -4.06 -5.57 -13.64
N TYR A 167 -4.13 -4.24 -13.61
CA TYR A 167 -4.29 -3.42 -14.81
C TYR A 167 -3.26 -2.29 -14.80
N SER A 168 -2.73 -1.91 -15.95
CA SER A 168 -1.83 -0.77 -16.10
C SER A 168 -2.20 0.01 -17.35
N TYR A 169 -2.11 1.33 -17.27
CA TYR A 169 -2.37 2.24 -18.38
C TYR A 169 -1.36 3.37 -18.36
N GLU A 170 -0.86 3.71 -19.54
CA GLU A 170 -0.05 4.91 -19.73
C GLU A 170 -0.38 5.54 -21.07
N SER A 171 -0.33 6.87 -21.11
CA SER A 171 -0.39 7.64 -22.35
C SER A 171 0.57 8.81 -22.29
N GLN A 172 1.35 8.97 -23.35
CA GLN A 172 2.34 10.01 -23.45
C GLN A 172 2.38 10.58 -24.87
N THR A 173 2.58 11.89 -24.95
CA THR A 173 2.84 12.61 -26.19
C THR A 173 4.12 13.40 -26.04
N THR A 174 5.01 13.28 -27.03
CA THR A 174 6.27 14.02 -27.10
C THR A 174 6.31 14.82 -28.38
N THR A 175 6.76 16.07 -28.31
CA THR A 175 6.84 16.97 -29.45
C THR A 175 8.26 17.51 -29.57
N ASP A 176 8.88 17.40 -30.74
CA ASP A 176 10.12 18.09 -31.07
C ASP A 176 9.79 19.46 -31.71
N PRO A 177 10.09 20.58 -31.02
CA PRO A 177 9.80 21.92 -31.53
C PRO A 177 10.56 22.28 -32.80
N SER A 178 11.70 21.62 -33.06
CA SER A 178 12.60 21.95 -34.18
C SER A 178 12.11 21.34 -35.49
N SER A 179 11.64 20.10 -35.43
CA SER A 179 11.09 19.38 -36.58
C SER A 179 9.58 19.51 -36.71
N GLY A 180 8.87 19.95 -35.65
CA GLY A 180 7.41 19.91 -35.59
C GLY A 180 6.86 18.48 -35.58
N ALA A 181 7.71 17.49 -35.26
CA ALA A 181 7.31 16.10 -35.11
C ALA A 181 6.64 15.89 -33.75
N GLU A 182 5.53 15.17 -33.75
CA GLU A 182 4.82 14.75 -32.54
C GLU A 182 4.66 13.23 -32.57
N ILE A 183 5.05 12.56 -31.49
CA ILE A 183 4.87 11.13 -31.29
C ILE A 183 3.98 10.94 -30.07
N SER A 184 2.86 10.24 -30.26
CA SER A 184 1.95 9.87 -29.19
C SER A 184 1.89 8.36 -29.08
N TYR A 185 1.95 7.84 -27.86
CA TYR A 185 1.65 6.44 -27.58
C TYR A 185 0.71 6.31 -26.38
N ASN A 186 -0.03 5.22 -26.36
CA ASN A 186 -0.70 4.73 -25.18
C ASN A 186 -0.66 3.21 -25.14
N TYR A 187 -0.67 2.65 -23.94
CA TYR A 187 -0.86 1.24 -23.74
C TYR A 187 -1.86 0.96 -22.63
N ASP A 188 -2.55 -0.17 -22.76
CA ASP A 188 -3.41 -0.79 -21.76
C ASP A 188 -2.92 -2.23 -21.57
N LEU A 189 -2.57 -2.60 -20.34
CA LEU A 189 -2.12 -3.93 -19.97
C LEU A 189 -3.07 -4.52 -18.92
N THR A 190 -3.60 -5.70 -19.20
CA THR A 190 -4.37 -6.50 -18.23
C THR A 190 -3.61 -7.79 -17.94
N TRP A 191 -3.52 -8.14 -16.65
CA TRP A 191 -2.87 -9.36 -16.20
C TRP A 191 -3.72 -10.07 -15.15
N ASP A 192 -4.29 -11.21 -15.53
CA ASP A 192 -5.03 -12.09 -14.65
C ASP A 192 -4.13 -13.22 -14.18
N LEU A 193 -4.23 -13.49 -12.89
CA LEU A 193 -3.36 -14.39 -12.14
C LEU A 193 -4.20 -15.29 -11.25
N ASN A 194 -3.87 -16.58 -11.21
CA ASN A 194 -4.38 -17.51 -10.24
C ASN A 194 -3.28 -17.93 -9.26
N ARG A 195 -3.64 -18.03 -7.99
CA ARG A 195 -2.75 -18.53 -6.93
C ARG A 195 -2.41 -20.01 -7.18
N ASN A 196 -1.14 -20.35 -6.99
CA ASN A 196 -0.61 -21.71 -7.04
C ASN A 196 -1.01 -22.56 -5.83
#